data_AF-A0AAV9KBY7-F1
#
_entry.id   AF-A0AAV9KBY7-F1
#
_cell.length_a   1.000
_cell.length_b   1.000
_cell.length_c   1.000
_cell.angle_alpha   90.00
_cell.angle_beta   90.00
_cell.angle_gamma   90.00
#
_symmetry.space_group_name_H-M   'P 1'
#
loop_
_entity.id
_entity.type
_entity.pdbx_description
1 polymer ?
#
loop_
_entity_poly.entity_id
_entity_poly.type
_entity_poly.pdbx_seq_one_letter_code
_entity_poly.pdbx_strand_id
1 'polypeptide(L)' 'MAYFGENLTGVASEWFINQKISHWHIWDDMAQDFVRQSQYNVDIMPDRNTLSNMRKKPNESFVEYAIK' A
#
# COMPACT_ATOMS: atom_id res chain seq x y z
N MET A 1 3.99 -11.59 -13.41
CA MET A 1 4.06 -10.26 -14.05
C MET A 1 2.78 -9.87 -14.77
N ALA A 2 2.35 -10.65 -15.77
CA ALA A 2 1.25 -10.26 -16.69
C ALA A 2 -0.04 -9.78 -16.00
N TYR A 3 -0.43 -10.37 -14.86
CA TYR A 3 -1.67 -10.02 -14.15
C TYR A 3 -1.49 -9.04 -12.99
N PHE A 4 -0.26 -8.60 -12.68
CA PHE A 4 -0.04 -7.73 -11.52
C PHE A 4 -0.72 -6.38 -11.70
N GLY A 5 -0.57 -5.77 -12.88
CA GLY A 5 -1.19 -4.48 -13.20
C GLY A 5 -2.72 -4.50 -13.14
N GLU A 6 -3.36 -5.64 -13.40
CA GLU A 6 -4.82 -5.79 -13.32
C GLU A 6 -5.36 -5.69 -11.88
N ASN A 7 -4.50 -5.97 -10.88
CA ASN A 7 -4.86 -5.86 -9.46
C ASN A 7 -4.60 -4.45 -8.90
N LEU A 8 -4.02 -3.54 -9.69
CA LEU A 8 -3.68 -2.19 -9.25
C LEU A 8 -4.78 -1.20 -9.65
N THR A 9 -5.07 -0.27 -8.76
CA THR A 9 -6.00 0.83 -9.01
C THR A 9 -5.39 2.15 -8.52
N GLY A 10 -5.85 3.28 -9.09
CA GLY A 10 -5.40 4.63 -8.71
C GLY A 10 -3.89 4.83 -8.88
N VAL A 11 -3.26 5.48 -7.90
CA VAL A 11 -1.83 5.86 -7.93
C VAL A 11 -0.90 4.67 -8.19
N ALA A 12 -1.26 3.47 -7.70
CA ALA A 12 -0.47 2.27 -7.95
C ALA A 12 -0.50 1.83 -9.42
N SER A 13 -1.65 1.97 -10.10
CA SER A 13 -1.77 1.67 -11.53
C SER A 13 -1.02 2.69 -12.40
N GLU A 14 -1.07 3.99 -12.04
CA GLU A 14 -0.31 5.03 -12.73
C GLU A 14 1.20 4.81 -12.60
N TRP A 15 1.67 4.47 -11.40
CA TRP A 15 3.07 4.10 -11.19
C TRP A 15 3.49 2.93 -12.09
N PHE A 16 2.69 1.87 -12.16
CA PHE A 16 3.00 0.65 -12.92
C PHE A 16 3.13 0.92 -14.42
N ILE A 17 2.24 1.74 -15.00
CA ILE A 17 2.28 2.11 -16.43
C ILE A 17 3.54 2.92 -16.77
N ASN A 18 4.06 3.70 -15.81
CA ASN A 18 5.25 4.52 -16.01
C ASN A 18 6.58 3.74 -15.87
N GLN A 19 6.54 2.46 -15.49
CA GLN A 19 7.75 1.65 -15.36
C GLN A 19 8.20 1.05 -16.69
N LYS A 20 9.52 0.95 -16.88
CA LYS A 20 10.09 0.22 -18.03
C LYS A 20 10.11 -1.28 -17.75
N ILE A 21 9.07 -2.01 -18.14
CA ILE A 21 8.91 -3.46 -17.86
C ILE A 21 10.17 -4.30 -18.22
N SER A 22 10.98 -3.84 -19.18
CA SER A 22 12.22 -4.50 -19.60
C SER A 22 13.28 -4.72 -18.50
N HIS A 23 13.23 -4.00 -17.37
CA HIS A 23 14.18 -4.20 -16.26
C HIS A 23 13.72 -5.21 -15.21
N TRP A 24 12.48 -5.71 -15.32
CA TRP A 24 11.96 -6.76 -14.45
C TRP A 24 12.11 -8.11 -15.13
N HIS A 25 13.17 -8.85 -14.78
CA HIS A 25 13.45 -10.17 -15.33
C HIS A 25 12.74 -11.28 -14.55
N ILE A 26 12.55 -11.08 -13.24
CA ILE A 26 11.81 -11.99 -12.37
C ILE A 26 10.81 -11.22 -11.51
N TRP A 27 9.85 -11.95 -10.93
CA TRP A 27 8.84 -11.39 -10.02
C TRP A 27 9.46 -10.52 -8.91
N ASP A 28 10.58 -10.96 -8.36
CA ASP A 28 11.25 -10.29 -7.25
C ASP A 28 11.71 -8.87 -7.60
N ASP A 29 12.23 -8.64 -8.81
CA ASP A 29 12.66 -7.31 -9.26
C ASP A 29 11.52 -6.29 -9.17
N MET A 30 10.35 -6.65 -9.71
CA MET A 30 9.16 -5.81 -9.68
C MET A 30 8.60 -5.64 -8.27
N ALA A 31 8.61 -6.70 -7.47
CA ALA A 31 8.12 -6.65 -6.09
C ALA A 31 8.95 -5.68 -5.24
N GLN A 32 10.28 -5.68 -5.40
CA GLN A 32 11.17 -4.76 -4.71
C GLN A 32 10.91 -3.30 -5.10
N ASP A 33 10.75 -3.01 -6.39
CA ASP A 33 10.44 -1.65 -6.85
C ASP A 33 9.06 -1.17 -6.38
N PHE A 34 8.08 -2.07 -6.38
CA PHE A 34 6.75 -1.78 -5.85
C PHE A 34 6.78 -1.46 -4.35
N VAL A 35 7.54 -2.22 -3.56
CA VAL A 35 7.72 -1.97 -2.12
C VAL A 35 8.41 -0.62 -1.91
N ARG A 36 9.48 -0.31 -2.64
CA ARG A 36 10.19 0.97 -2.55
C ARG A 36 9.28 2.17 -2.85
N GLN A 37 8.47 2.07 -3.90
CA GLN A 37 7.48 3.10 -4.22
C GLN A 37 6.42 3.24 -3.12
N SER A 38 6.00 2.13 -2.54
CA SER A 38 4.96 2.09 -1.50
C SER A 38 5.50 2.32 -0.10
N GLN A 39 6.81 2.53 0.06
CA GLN A 39 7.48 2.56 1.36
C GLN A 39 7.00 3.73 2.22
N TYR A 40 6.66 4.87 1.60
CA TYR A 40 6.01 5.97 2.30
C TYR A 40 4.69 5.56 2.98
N ASN A 41 3.90 4.67 2.36
CA ASN A 41 2.67 4.16 2.98
C ASN A 41 2.97 3.20 4.15
N VAL A 42 4.08 2.47 4.08
CA VAL A 42 4.55 1.58 5.16
C VAL A 42 5.08 2.39 6.34
N ASP A 43 5.83 3.46 6.07
CA ASP A 43 6.43 4.33 7.09
C ASP A 43 5.38 5.15 7.87
N ILE A 44 4.22 5.42 7.28
CA ILE A 44 3.11 6.17 7.91
C ILE A 44 2.12 5.22 8.60
N MET A 45 2.25 3.91 8.40
CA MET A 45 1.33 2.95 8.98
C MET A 45 1.42 3.03 10.52
N PRO A 46 0.27 3.14 11.22
CA PRO A 46 0.28 3.24 12.68
C PRO A 46 1.01 2.05 13.29
N ASP A 47 2.04 2.32 14.09
CA ASP A 47 2.71 1.27 14.83
C ASP A 47 1.83 0.76 15.99
N ARG A 48 2.25 -0.33 16.62
CA ARG A 48 1.51 -0.94 17.74
C ARG A 48 1.23 0.07 18.87
N ASN A 49 2.15 0.99 19.14
CA ASN A 49 1.99 1.99 20.20
C ASN A 49 0.96 3.04 19.80
N THR A 50 0.97 3.47 18.54
CA THR A 50 0.00 4.41 17.97
C THR A 50 -1.40 3.80 18.02
N LEU A 51 -1.56 2.56 17.56
CA LEU A 51 -2.82 1.82 17.61
C LEU A 51 -3.33 1.63 19.05
N SER A 52 -2.46 1.29 20.00
CA SER A 52 -2.86 1.12 21.41
C SER A 52 -3.37 2.41 22.06
N ASN A 53 -2.96 3.57 21.53
CA ASN A 53 -3.39 4.88 22.02
C ASN A 53 -4.60 5.43 21.25
N MET A 54 -5.00 4.79 20.15
CA MET A 54 -6.23 5.15 19.44
C MET A 54 -7.44 4.79 20.31
N ARG A 55 -8.40 5.72 20.37
CA ARG A 55 -9.64 5.53 21.13
C ARG A 55 -10.82 5.89 20.24
N LYS A 56 -11.91 5.15 20.45
CA LYS A 56 -13.13 5.38 19.72
C LYS A 56 -13.68 6.78 20.01
N LYS A 57 -13.90 7.61 18.98
CA LYS A 57 -14.52 8.94 19.13
C LYS A 57 -16.02 8.83 19.49
N PRO A 58 -16.60 9.85 20.16
CA PRO A 58 -18.02 9.83 20.50
C PRO A 58 -18.97 9.76 19.29
N ASN A 59 -18.58 10.35 18.16
CA ASN A 59 -19.37 10.48 16.95
C ASN A 59 -19.03 9.48 15.84
N GLU A 60 -18.07 8.58 16.04
CA GLU A 60 -17.77 7.52 15.06
C GLU A 60 -18.50 6.23 15.44
N SER A 61 -18.86 5.41 14.46
CA SER A 61 -19.41 4.08 14.67
C SER A 61 -18.33 3.08 15.10
N PHE A 62 -18.74 1.91 15.60
CA PHE A 62 -17.80 0.84 15.91
C PHE A 62 -17.10 0.31 14.66
N VAL A 63 -17.82 0.21 13.54
CA VAL A 63 -17.27 -0.26 12.27
C VAL A 63 -16.20 0.70 11.77
N GLU A 64 -16.48 2.01 11.75
CA GLU A 64 -15.50 3.03 11.35
C GLU A 64 -14.25 3.05 12.23
N TYR A 65 -14.39 2.74 13.52
CA TYR A 65 -13.25 2.60 14.43
C TYR A 65 -12.43 1.34 14.16
N ALA A 66 -13.09 0.20 13.90
CA ALA A 66 -12.44 -1.09 13.74
C ALA A 66 -11.69 -1.24 12.40
N ILE A 67 -12.07 -0.48 11.36
CA ILE A 67 -11.45 -0.50 10.03
C ILE A 67 -10.41 0.60 9.82
N LYS A 68 -10.10 1.35 10.87
CA LYS A 68 -9.20 2.52 10.86
C LYS A 68 -7.75 2.10 10.96
#